data_AF-M8CDT7-F1
#
_entry.id   AF-M8CDT7-F1
#
_cell.length_a   1.000
_cell.length_b   1.000
_cell.length_c   1.000
_cell.angle_alpha   90.00
_cell.angle_beta   90.00
_cell.angle_gamma   90.00
#
_symmetry.space_group_name_H-M   'P 1'
#
loop_
_entity.id
_entity.type
_entity.pdbx_description
1 polymer ?
#
loop_
_entity_poly.entity_id
_entity_poly.type
_entity_poly.pdbx_seq_one_letter_code
_entity_poly.pdbx_strand_id
1 'polypeptide(L)'
;MALNQPAIAMGLLVVLVLAAMAQVAYCAGGGTTQNYREALAKSILFLEAQRSGVLPASQRVGWRSNSGLQDGKANGVDLTGGYYDAGDNVKFGLPMAFTVTMMSWSVLEYGGQMQAAGELGNALEAIKWGTDYFVKAHPEPSVLYGEVGDGDTDHFCWQRPEEMTTSRQAYRLDPQRPGSDLAGETAAAMAAASLVFRRSNPGYANLLLQHSKQMFDFADKFRGRYDASIPVARKYYQSVSGYSDELLWAAAWLFQATDDRRYLDYLANNADAMGGTGWSTAMFSWDIKYAGVQGYGNVKRTPGGLLYHMQGNNLQYVTSGSFLLAAYSDSLAAARQAAAWCPAGPASPAQIMAFAKSQVDYILGSNPRATSYMVGYGFIYPLEAHHRGASIVSFQSNPSFVACKAGYAIWYPRKGSNPNLLDGAIVGGPDENDNFVDDRNNYQQTEAPTYNNAPFMGVLARLAAGGRLDRSIPDGLDNQTSVAPSLSAAGDQGVHASPIVIEQNATASWTEKGRTYRRYAVTVTNRSLNKTVHELFLGIDKLYGPVTGLDKKRYGHVLQGTAPSVPAGGSVTFEYAHAAPPANVWVTGYKLV
;
A
#
# COMPACT_ATOMS: atom_id res chain seq x y z
N MET A 1 9.13 -74.95 -14.73
CA MET A 1 8.22 -73.84 -15.09
C MET A 1 8.34 -72.78 -14.01
N ALA A 2 9.23 -71.81 -14.21
CA ALA A 2 9.48 -70.73 -13.26
C ALA A 2 8.41 -69.65 -13.44
N LEU A 3 7.68 -69.35 -12.37
CA LEU A 3 6.65 -68.32 -12.35
C LEU A 3 7.29 -66.93 -12.23
N ASN A 4 7.05 -66.10 -13.23
CA ASN A 4 7.36 -64.66 -13.25
C ASN A 4 6.67 -63.94 -12.08
N GLN A 5 7.44 -63.51 -11.07
CA GLN A 5 6.99 -62.62 -9.99
C GLN A 5 7.66 -61.21 -9.92
N PRO A 6 8.16 -60.56 -11.00
CA PRO A 6 8.66 -59.18 -10.85
C PRO A 6 7.57 -58.09 -10.95
N ALA A 7 6.41 -58.38 -11.56
CA ALA A 7 5.39 -57.35 -11.82
C ALA A 7 4.53 -56.99 -10.59
N ILE A 8 4.29 -57.95 -9.68
CA ILE A 8 3.45 -57.74 -8.49
C ILE A 8 4.21 -56.95 -7.42
N ALA A 9 5.51 -57.19 -7.26
CA ALA A 9 6.35 -56.48 -6.30
C ALA A 9 6.55 -55.00 -6.68
N MET A 10 6.67 -54.71 -7.98
CA MET A 10 6.82 -53.33 -8.49
C MET A 10 5.50 -52.54 -8.40
N GLY A 11 4.36 -53.19 -8.60
CA GLY A 11 3.03 -52.59 -8.37
C GLY A 11 2.78 -52.24 -6.91
N LEU A 12 3.16 -53.12 -5.97
CA LEU A 12 3.05 -52.86 -4.53
C LEU A 12 3.99 -51.74 -4.05
N LEU A 13 5.21 -51.67 -4.60
CA LEU A 13 6.16 -50.60 -4.28
C LEU A 13 5.68 -49.24 -4.80
N VAL A 14 5.10 -49.18 -6.00
CA VAL A 14 4.52 -47.96 -6.57
C VAL A 14 3.27 -47.51 -5.78
N VAL A 15 2.42 -48.43 -5.36
CA VAL A 15 1.24 -48.11 -4.52
C VAL A 15 1.67 -47.65 -3.13
N LEU A 16 2.70 -48.24 -2.52
CA LEU A 16 3.24 -47.79 -1.23
C LEU A 16 3.98 -46.45 -1.33
N VAL A 17 4.69 -46.19 -2.43
CA VAL A 17 5.32 -44.89 -2.69
C VAL A 17 4.28 -43.82 -3.01
N LEU A 18 3.20 -44.15 -3.72
CA LEU A 18 2.08 -43.24 -3.95
C LEU A 18 1.26 -43.00 -2.68
N ALA A 19 1.10 -44.01 -1.81
CA ALA A 19 0.44 -43.85 -0.51
C ALA A 19 1.31 -43.07 0.49
N ALA A 20 2.64 -43.26 0.48
CA ALA A 20 3.59 -42.47 1.25
C ALA A 20 3.71 -41.04 0.70
N MET A 21 3.69 -40.85 -0.62
CA MET A 21 3.61 -39.50 -1.23
C MET A 21 2.24 -38.85 -1.00
N ALA A 22 1.15 -39.61 -0.92
CA ALA A 22 -0.15 -39.11 -0.52
C ALA A 22 -0.20 -38.76 0.97
N GLN A 23 0.49 -39.50 1.85
CA GLN A 23 0.65 -39.15 3.28
C GLN A 23 1.59 -37.95 3.48
N VAL A 24 2.65 -37.81 2.68
CA VAL A 24 3.52 -36.62 2.67
C VAL A 24 2.77 -35.42 2.07
N ALA A 25 1.90 -35.61 1.08
CA ALA A 25 1.01 -34.56 0.56
C ALA A 25 -0.13 -34.21 1.54
N TYR A 26 -0.61 -35.17 2.34
CA TYR A 26 -1.59 -34.93 3.39
C TYR A 26 -0.97 -34.24 4.62
N CYS A 27 0.33 -34.45 4.87
CA CYS A 27 1.09 -33.75 5.91
C CYS A 27 1.74 -32.43 5.43
N ALA A 28 1.85 -32.21 4.12
CA ALA A 28 2.34 -30.95 3.50
C ALA A 28 1.21 -30.12 2.84
N GLY A 29 -0.05 -30.48 3.12
CA GLY A 29 -1.24 -29.90 2.51
C GLY A 29 -2.43 -29.86 3.46
N GLY A 30 -2.19 -29.64 4.75
CA GLY A 30 -3.21 -29.11 5.64
C GLY A 30 -3.43 -27.65 5.30
N GLY A 31 -4.13 -27.36 4.19
CA GLY A 31 -4.56 -26.01 3.86
C GLY A 31 -5.48 -25.52 4.97
N THR A 32 -4.93 -24.89 6.01
CA THR A 32 -5.73 -24.16 6.99
C THR A 32 -6.48 -23.10 6.20
N THR A 33 -7.79 -23.29 6.09
CA THR A 33 -8.64 -22.28 5.48
C THR A 33 -8.55 -21.07 6.39
N GLN A 34 -7.96 -19.98 5.88
CA GLN A 34 -7.74 -18.76 6.65
C GLN A 34 -9.08 -18.23 7.17
N ASN A 35 -9.14 -17.88 8.45
CA ASN A 35 -10.31 -17.28 9.06
C ASN A 35 -10.28 -15.75 8.84
N TYR A 36 -10.67 -15.31 7.65
CA TYR A 36 -10.63 -13.89 7.30
C TYR A 36 -11.56 -13.01 8.16
N ARG A 37 -12.63 -13.60 8.76
CA ARG A 37 -13.51 -12.86 9.69
C ARG A 37 -12.79 -12.49 10.97
N GLU A 38 -12.03 -13.43 11.52
CA GLU A 38 -11.19 -13.19 12.70
C GLU A 38 -10.07 -12.20 12.38
N ALA A 39 -9.37 -12.39 11.26
CA ALA A 39 -8.32 -11.45 10.82
C ALA A 39 -8.88 -10.03 10.63
N LEU A 40 -10.11 -9.88 10.10
CA LEU A 40 -10.77 -8.59 9.94
C LEU A 40 -11.01 -7.91 11.28
N ALA A 41 -11.62 -8.62 12.24
CA ALA A 41 -11.89 -8.10 13.57
C ALA A 41 -10.59 -7.65 14.27
N LYS A 42 -9.54 -8.46 14.18
CA LYS A 42 -8.20 -8.14 14.71
C LYS A 42 -7.60 -6.92 14.02
N SER A 43 -7.67 -6.83 12.70
CA SER A 43 -7.12 -5.70 11.94
C SER A 43 -7.72 -4.35 12.39
N ILE A 44 -9.01 -4.33 12.73
CA ILE A 44 -9.69 -3.16 13.28
C ILE A 44 -9.31 -2.90 14.74
N LEU A 45 -9.13 -3.94 15.56
CA LEU A 45 -8.64 -3.80 16.94
C LEU A 45 -7.27 -3.13 16.99
N PHE A 46 -6.37 -3.42 16.05
CA PHE A 46 -5.10 -2.70 15.95
C PHE A 46 -5.30 -1.18 15.75
N LEU A 47 -6.23 -0.76 14.91
CA LEU A 47 -6.52 0.66 14.72
C LEU A 47 -7.01 1.30 16.04
N GLU A 48 -7.83 0.60 16.84
CA GLU A 48 -8.19 1.07 18.18
C GLU A 48 -6.99 1.19 19.11
N ALA A 49 -5.99 0.31 18.97
CA ALA A 49 -4.75 0.34 19.72
C ALA A 49 -3.85 1.54 19.37
N GLN A 50 -4.11 2.23 18.24
CA GLN A 50 -3.40 3.43 17.81
C GLN A 50 -4.08 4.75 18.21
N ARG A 51 -5.30 4.73 18.77
CA ARG A 51 -6.07 5.95 19.10
C ARG A 51 -5.33 6.85 20.09
N SER A 52 -5.12 8.13 19.78
CA SER A 52 -4.68 9.17 20.73
C SER A 52 -5.90 9.97 21.25
N GLY A 53 -5.75 10.68 22.36
CA GLY A 53 -6.82 11.48 22.97
C GLY A 53 -7.59 10.77 24.08
N VAL A 54 -8.83 11.22 24.31
CA VAL A 54 -9.76 10.62 25.26
C VAL A 54 -10.44 9.43 24.59
N LEU A 55 -10.11 8.22 25.01
CA LEU A 55 -10.65 6.98 24.44
C LEU A 55 -12.17 6.86 24.71
N PRO A 56 -12.95 6.29 23.77
CA PRO A 56 -14.38 6.16 23.95
C PRO A 56 -14.69 5.04 24.94
N ALA A 57 -15.89 5.07 25.54
CA ALA A 57 -16.36 3.99 26.40
C ALA A 57 -16.49 2.64 25.66
N SER A 58 -16.59 2.66 24.32
CA SER A 58 -16.59 1.48 23.45
C SER A 58 -15.20 0.90 23.17
N GLN A 59 -14.11 1.49 23.71
CA GLN A 59 -12.75 1.01 23.48
C GLN A 59 -12.58 -0.46 23.88
N ARG A 60 -12.20 -1.32 22.93
CA ARG A 60 -12.02 -2.77 23.18
C ARG A 60 -10.61 -3.13 23.62
N VAL A 61 -9.62 -2.34 23.21
CA VAL A 61 -8.21 -2.53 23.57
C VAL A 61 -7.98 -2.07 25.01
N GLY A 62 -8.18 -2.99 25.95
CA GLY A 62 -8.19 -2.70 27.39
C GLY A 62 -6.87 -2.20 27.96
N TRP A 63 -5.72 -2.48 27.35
CA TRP A 63 -4.42 -2.03 27.87
C TRP A 63 -4.08 -0.58 27.51
N ARG A 64 -4.86 0.09 26.65
CA ARG A 64 -4.73 1.50 26.31
C ARG A 64 -5.47 2.40 27.29
N SER A 65 -5.06 3.65 27.43
CA SER A 65 -5.78 4.67 28.18
C SER A 65 -5.62 6.07 27.55
N ASN A 66 -6.29 7.06 28.13
CA ASN A 66 -6.29 8.43 27.64
C ASN A 66 -4.87 9.00 27.56
N SER A 67 -4.52 9.62 26.43
CA SER A 67 -3.15 10.12 26.17
C SER A 67 -3.20 11.33 25.22
N GLY A 68 -2.09 12.07 25.09
CA GLY A 68 -2.05 13.25 24.19
C GLY A 68 -3.05 14.35 24.56
N LEU A 69 -3.42 14.45 25.85
CA LEU A 69 -4.54 15.29 26.31
C LEU A 69 -4.29 16.79 26.25
N GLN A 70 -3.06 17.22 25.93
CA GLN A 70 -2.67 18.63 25.81
C GLN A 70 -2.31 19.01 24.36
N ASP A 71 -2.51 18.09 23.41
CA ASP A 71 -2.17 18.28 22.01
C ASP A 71 -2.88 19.52 21.45
N GLY A 72 -2.11 20.44 20.86
CA GLY A 72 -2.60 21.70 20.28
C GLY A 72 -2.84 22.85 21.26
N LYS A 73 -2.87 22.59 22.58
CA LYS A 73 -3.18 23.62 23.60
C LYS A 73 -2.24 24.82 23.55
N ALA A 74 -0.94 24.58 23.35
CA ALA A 74 0.07 25.64 23.22
C ALA A 74 -0.14 26.52 21.97
N ASN A 75 -0.86 26.01 20.96
CA ASN A 75 -1.21 26.71 19.73
C ASN A 75 -2.62 27.33 19.78
N GLY A 76 -3.33 27.23 20.92
CA GLY A 76 -4.68 27.77 21.07
C GLY A 76 -5.77 26.97 20.35
N VAL A 77 -5.51 25.70 20.01
CA VAL A 77 -6.45 24.78 19.34
C VAL A 77 -6.58 23.47 20.12
N ASP A 78 -7.66 22.73 19.91
CA ASP A 78 -7.79 21.36 20.40
C ASP A 78 -7.33 20.40 19.30
N LEU A 79 -6.20 19.71 19.50
CA LEU A 79 -5.71 18.67 18.60
C LEU A 79 -5.70 17.29 19.27
N THR A 80 -6.49 17.10 20.33
CA THR A 80 -6.70 15.78 20.95
C THR A 80 -7.50 14.86 20.02
N GLY A 81 -7.21 13.55 20.02
CA GLY A 81 -7.85 12.56 19.14
C GLY A 81 -6.87 12.00 18.10
N GLY A 82 -7.37 11.45 16.99
CA GLY A 82 -6.54 10.96 15.88
C GLY A 82 -5.73 9.72 16.24
N TYR A 83 -4.76 9.37 15.38
CA TYR A 83 -3.97 8.15 15.53
C TYR A 83 -2.49 8.46 15.78
N TYR A 84 -1.86 7.70 16.67
CA TYR A 84 -0.41 7.54 16.62
C TYR A 84 -0.03 6.72 15.39
N ASP A 85 1.06 7.11 14.74
CA ASP A 85 1.39 6.62 13.41
C ASP A 85 1.76 5.12 13.38
N ALA A 86 2.68 4.72 14.26
CA ALA A 86 3.26 3.38 14.27
C ALA A 86 3.59 2.90 15.69
N GLY A 87 4.85 2.54 15.95
CA GLY A 87 5.33 2.17 17.28
C GLY A 87 5.55 3.34 18.23
N ASP A 88 5.39 4.55 17.72
CA ASP A 88 5.67 5.84 18.35
C ASP A 88 4.41 6.55 18.84
N ASN A 89 4.57 7.78 19.32
CA ASN A 89 3.46 8.59 19.78
C ASN A 89 3.36 9.92 19.01
N VAL A 90 3.90 9.97 17.78
CA VAL A 90 3.74 11.12 16.89
C VAL A 90 2.47 10.96 16.06
N LYS A 91 1.81 12.07 15.80
CA LYS A 91 0.65 12.12 14.90
C LYS A 91 1.09 12.72 13.57
N PHE A 92 1.65 11.88 12.69
CA PHE A 92 2.05 12.30 11.34
C PHE A 92 0.82 12.40 10.42
N GLY A 93 0.52 13.59 9.92
CA GLY A 93 -0.71 13.87 9.20
C GLY A 93 -0.82 13.18 7.84
N LEU A 94 0.27 13.10 7.08
CA LEU A 94 0.24 12.54 5.72
C LEU A 94 -0.09 11.04 5.72
N PRO A 95 0.64 10.17 6.45
CA PRO A 95 0.28 8.76 6.55
C PRO A 95 -1.07 8.55 7.25
N MET A 96 -1.45 9.40 8.23
CA MET A 96 -2.78 9.30 8.86
C MET A 96 -3.90 9.60 7.86
N ALA A 97 -3.75 10.62 7.01
CA ALA A 97 -4.72 10.96 5.99
C ALA A 97 -4.89 9.79 5.01
N PHE A 98 -3.79 9.22 4.55
CA PHE A 98 -3.81 8.01 3.71
C PHE A 98 -4.51 6.82 4.39
N THR A 99 -4.21 6.55 5.67
CA THR A 99 -4.91 5.53 6.47
C THR A 99 -6.41 5.75 6.44
N VAL A 100 -6.88 6.98 6.68
CA VAL A 100 -8.32 7.30 6.71
C VAL A 100 -8.96 7.20 5.32
N THR A 101 -8.26 7.61 4.26
CA THR A 101 -8.71 7.39 2.88
C THR A 101 -8.89 5.90 2.61
N MET A 102 -7.93 5.07 2.98
CA MET A 102 -7.98 3.62 2.73
C MET A 102 -9.00 2.87 3.58
N MET A 103 -9.22 3.27 4.84
CA MET A 103 -10.33 2.75 5.64
C MET A 103 -11.67 3.11 4.99
N SER A 104 -11.82 4.37 4.53
CA SER A 104 -13.04 4.83 3.88
C SER A 104 -13.30 4.08 2.58
N TRP A 105 -12.29 3.93 1.73
CA TRP A 105 -12.40 3.17 0.50
C TRP A 105 -12.72 1.70 0.76
N SER A 106 -12.10 1.09 1.78
CA SER A 106 -12.42 -0.27 2.20
C SER A 106 -13.89 -0.46 2.59
N VAL A 107 -14.49 0.51 3.29
CA VAL A 107 -15.91 0.49 3.64
C VAL A 107 -16.80 0.75 2.43
N LEU A 108 -16.40 1.63 1.50
CA LEU A 108 -17.15 1.89 0.27
C LEU A 108 -17.23 0.66 -0.62
N GLU A 109 -16.12 -0.07 -0.80
CA GLU A 109 -16.09 -1.29 -1.61
C GLU A 109 -16.74 -2.48 -0.90
N TYR A 110 -16.46 -2.65 0.39
CA TYR A 110 -16.71 -3.91 1.12
C TYR A 110 -17.52 -3.77 2.41
N GLY A 111 -18.21 -2.65 2.60
CA GLY A 111 -19.01 -2.37 3.81
C GLY A 111 -20.13 -3.39 4.05
N GLY A 112 -20.74 -3.93 2.99
CA GLY A 112 -21.74 -5.00 3.11
C GLY A 112 -21.14 -6.30 3.68
N GLN A 113 -19.93 -6.65 3.25
CA GLN A 113 -19.20 -7.82 3.76
C GLN A 113 -18.70 -7.58 5.20
N MET A 114 -18.27 -6.36 5.53
CA MET A 114 -17.97 -5.99 6.92
C MET A 114 -19.23 -6.07 7.80
N GLN A 115 -20.39 -5.67 7.30
CA GLN A 115 -21.67 -5.78 8.02
C GLN A 115 -22.02 -7.25 8.26
N ALA A 116 -21.87 -8.11 7.24
CA ALA A 116 -22.08 -9.55 7.37
C ALA A 116 -21.08 -10.21 8.34
N ALA A 117 -19.91 -9.60 8.54
CA ALA A 117 -18.92 -10.01 9.53
C ALA A 117 -19.14 -9.40 10.93
N GLY A 118 -20.09 -8.48 11.09
CA GLY A 118 -20.35 -7.78 12.36
C GLY A 118 -19.37 -6.65 12.68
N GLU A 119 -18.54 -6.24 11.72
CA GLU A 119 -17.43 -5.30 11.93
C GLU A 119 -17.66 -3.91 11.30
N LEU A 120 -18.76 -3.71 10.56
CA LEU A 120 -19.03 -2.42 9.91
C LEU A 120 -19.09 -1.26 10.93
N GLY A 121 -19.73 -1.47 12.09
CA GLY A 121 -19.80 -0.44 13.14
C GLY A 121 -18.42 0.00 13.62
N ASN A 122 -17.53 -0.96 13.89
CA ASN A 122 -16.16 -0.68 14.34
C ASN A 122 -15.32 -0.01 13.24
N ALA A 123 -15.53 -0.41 11.97
CA ALA A 123 -14.89 0.24 10.83
C ALA A 123 -15.33 1.71 10.66
N LEU A 124 -16.63 1.99 10.82
CA LEU A 124 -17.17 3.35 10.80
C LEU A 124 -16.61 4.19 11.95
N GLU A 125 -16.52 3.63 13.16
CA GLU A 125 -15.89 4.32 14.30
C GLU A 125 -14.41 4.62 14.05
N ALA A 126 -13.67 3.71 13.39
CA ALA A 126 -12.27 3.94 13.03
C ALA A 126 -12.12 5.11 12.03
N ILE A 127 -12.93 5.14 10.97
CA ILE A 127 -12.93 6.27 10.02
C ILE A 127 -13.31 7.58 10.74
N LYS A 128 -14.35 7.54 11.59
CA LYS A 128 -14.81 8.71 12.32
C LYS A 128 -13.72 9.25 13.25
N TRP A 129 -12.97 8.38 13.93
CA TRP A 129 -11.88 8.79 14.82
C TRP A 129 -10.81 9.64 14.13
N GLY A 130 -10.40 9.24 12.92
CA GLY A 130 -9.44 10.00 12.13
C GLY A 130 -10.04 11.29 11.56
N THR A 131 -11.26 11.23 11.05
CA THR A 131 -11.92 12.41 10.46
C THR A 131 -12.32 13.47 11.49
N ASP A 132 -12.71 13.08 12.70
CA ASP A 132 -12.94 14.01 13.82
C ASP A 132 -11.67 14.80 14.14
N TYR A 133 -10.51 14.14 14.10
CA TYR A 133 -9.23 14.82 14.25
C TYR A 133 -8.91 15.76 13.09
N PHE A 134 -9.18 15.38 11.85
CA PHE A 134 -8.94 16.27 10.72
C PHE A 134 -9.84 17.51 10.72
N VAL A 135 -11.10 17.39 11.18
CA VAL A 135 -11.99 18.56 11.40
C VAL A 135 -11.36 19.53 12.40
N LYS A 136 -10.79 19.02 13.50
CA LYS A 136 -10.06 19.84 14.48
C LYS A 136 -8.77 20.44 13.92
N ALA A 137 -8.03 19.66 13.13
CA ALA A 137 -6.77 20.05 12.53
C ALA A 137 -6.92 21.09 11.41
N HIS A 138 -8.12 21.29 10.87
CA HIS A 138 -8.45 22.26 9.83
C HIS A 138 -9.37 23.37 10.37
N PRO A 139 -8.86 24.27 11.24
CA PRO A 139 -9.68 25.29 11.91
C PRO A 139 -10.09 26.45 11.00
N GLU A 140 -9.35 26.69 9.91
CA GLU A 140 -9.60 27.77 8.95
C GLU A 140 -9.36 27.25 7.52
N PRO A 141 -10.03 27.79 6.48
CA PRO A 141 -10.02 27.23 5.12
C PRO A 141 -8.65 27.04 4.45
N SER A 142 -7.58 27.66 4.96
CA SER A 142 -6.23 27.55 4.43
C SER A 142 -5.19 27.29 5.53
N VAL A 143 -5.62 26.68 6.65
CA VAL A 143 -4.73 26.30 7.75
C VAL A 143 -4.97 24.83 8.11
N LEU A 144 -3.94 24.01 8.00
CA LEU A 144 -4.00 22.58 8.36
C LEU A 144 -2.87 22.22 9.32
N TYR A 145 -3.19 21.76 10.53
CA TYR A 145 -2.23 21.17 11.44
C TYR A 145 -1.86 19.76 10.96
N GLY A 146 -0.61 19.61 10.53
CA GLY A 146 -0.11 18.42 9.84
C GLY A 146 0.67 17.46 10.71
N GLU A 147 1.11 17.89 11.88
CA GLU A 147 1.91 17.05 12.77
C GLU A 147 1.73 17.50 14.23
N VAL A 148 1.63 16.54 15.15
CA VAL A 148 1.67 16.82 16.59
C VAL A 148 2.82 16.09 17.27
N GLY A 149 3.73 16.93 17.75
CA GLY A 149 5.00 16.67 18.38
C GLY A 149 6.10 16.20 17.46
N ASP A 150 7.29 16.09 18.02
CA ASP A 150 8.54 16.06 17.26
C ASP A 150 9.14 14.66 17.27
N GLY A 151 9.37 14.11 16.08
CA GLY A 151 9.88 12.74 15.94
C GLY A 151 11.23 12.50 16.61
N ASP A 152 12.16 13.48 16.58
CA ASP A 152 13.48 13.28 17.20
C ASP A 152 13.33 13.12 18.73
N THR A 153 12.54 14.00 19.38
CA THR A 153 12.30 13.91 20.83
C THR A 153 11.40 12.74 21.23
N ASP A 154 10.41 12.41 20.41
CA ASP A 154 9.54 11.25 20.64
C ASP A 154 10.33 9.95 20.56
N HIS A 155 11.17 9.81 19.52
CA HIS A 155 11.98 8.63 19.28
C HIS A 155 13.18 8.53 20.19
N PHE A 156 13.60 9.64 20.81
CA PHE A 156 14.56 9.61 21.90
C PHE A 156 14.01 8.90 23.16
N CYS A 157 12.69 8.81 23.32
CA CYS A 157 12.05 8.18 24.48
C CYS A 157 11.33 6.88 24.12
N TRP A 158 11.36 5.92 25.04
CA TRP A 158 10.52 4.72 24.99
C TRP A 158 9.56 4.76 26.18
N GLN A 159 8.42 5.43 26.00
CA GLN A 159 7.42 5.65 27.05
C GLN A 159 6.04 5.23 26.59
N ARG A 160 5.18 4.95 27.57
CA ARG A 160 3.74 4.80 27.34
C ARG A 160 3.14 6.10 26.81
N PRO A 161 2.17 6.05 25.88
CA PRO A 161 1.50 7.25 25.39
C PRO A 161 0.82 8.05 26.52
N GLU A 162 0.31 7.38 27.54
CA GLU A 162 -0.36 8.00 28.70
C GLU A 162 0.56 8.88 29.56
N GLU A 163 1.88 8.68 29.44
CA GLU A 163 2.90 9.28 30.32
C GLU A 163 3.98 10.02 29.53
N MET A 164 3.69 10.37 28.28
CA MET A 164 4.62 11.11 27.44
C MET A 164 5.09 12.39 28.10
N THR A 165 6.41 12.59 28.09
CA THR A 165 7.07 13.83 28.52
C THR A 165 7.77 14.56 27.36
N THR A 166 7.61 14.03 26.15
CA THR A 166 8.24 14.52 24.92
C THR A 166 7.52 15.75 24.37
N SER A 167 8.18 16.49 23.47
CA SER A 167 7.56 17.67 22.86
C SER A 167 6.34 17.26 22.05
N ARG A 168 5.21 17.90 22.34
CA ARG A 168 3.94 17.77 21.59
C ARG A 168 3.61 19.04 20.80
N GLN A 169 4.65 19.75 20.37
CA GLN A 169 4.53 20.93 19.51
C GLN A 169 3.71 20.61 18.25
N ALA A 170 2.68 21.39 17.96
CA ALA A 170 1.92 21.22 16.72
C ALA A 170 2.51 22.05 15.58
N TYR A 171 2.63 21.43 14.41
CA TYR A 171 3.11 22.04 13.18
C TYR A 171 1.98 22.15 12.17
N ARG A 172 1.98 23.21 11.35
CA ARG A 172 0.88 23.52 10.44
C ARG A 172 1.35 23.98 9.08
N LEU A 173 0.46 23.83 8.12
CA LEU A 173 0.48 24.44 6.81
C LEU A 173 -0.37 25.71 6.82
N ASP A 174 0.06 26.69 6.03
CA ASP A 174 -0.64 27.95 5.79
C ASP A 174 -0.21 28.50 4.40
N PRO A 175 -0.81 29.59 3.88
CA PRO A 175 -0.43 30.12 2.56
C PRO A 175 1.05 30.50 2.41
N GLN A 176 1.75 30.77 3.52
CA GLN A 176 3.18 31.07 3.52
C GLN A 176 4.04 29.80 3.60
N ARG A 177 3.47 28.72 4.13
CA ARG A 177 4.09 27.40 4.30
C ARG A 177 3.14 26.32 3.75
N PRO A 178 3.05 26.19 2.41
CA PRO A 178 2.12 25.27 1.76
C PRO A 178 2.50 23.80 1.91
N GLY A 179 1.56 22.90 1.64
CA GLY A 179 1.77 21.45 1.60
C GLY A 179 0.63 20.75 0.89
N SER A 180 0.67 20.76 -0.44
CA SER A 180 -0.36 20.26 -1.36
C SER A 180 -0.56 18.76 -1.29
N ASP A 181 0.50 18.02 -1.02
CA ASP A 181 0.50 16.59 -0.73
C ASP A 181 -0.36 16.31 0.51
N LEU A 182 0.03 16.83 1.67
CA LEU A 182 -0.71 16.61 2.91
C LEU A 182 -2.15 17.15 2.86
N ALA A 183 -2.33 18.38 2.36
CA ALA A 183 -3.66 18.97 2.24
C ALA A 183 -4.53 18.21 1.21
N GLY A 184 -3.94 17.74 0.10
CA GLY A 184 -4.59 16.92 -0.90
C GLY A 184 -5.03 15.56 -0.35
N GLU A 185 -4.14 14.83 0.34
CA GLU A 185 -4.49 13.54 0.94
C GLU A 185 -5.56 13.70 2.04
N THR A 186 -5.51 14.78 2.83
CA THR A 186 -6.54 15.06 3.83
C THR A 186 -7.88 15.42 3.17
N ALA A 187 -7.86 16.13 2.03
CA ALA A 187 -9.04 16.38 1.22
C ALA A 187 -9.63 15.07 0.66
N ALA A 188 -8.80 14.17 0.14
CA ALA A 188 -9.21 12.84 -0.33
C ALA A 188 -9.85 12.02 0.80
N ALA A 189 -9.20 11.97 1.97
CA ALA A 189 -9.70 11.26 3.15
C ALA A 189 -11.10 11.74 3.56
N MET A 190 -11.30 13.06 3.64
CA MET A 190 -12.59 13.64 4.00
C MET A 190 -13.65 13.47 2.91
N ALA A 191 -13.29 13.55 1.62
CA ALA A 191 -14.22 13.28 0.52
C ALA A 191 -14.68 11.82 0.54
N ALA A 192 -13.76 10.85 0.64
CA ALA A 192 -14.08 9.43 0.74
C ALA A 192 -14.96 9.13 1.97
N ALA A 193 -14.60 9.65 3.15
CA ALA A 193 -15.40 9.48 4.36
C ALA A 193 -16.79 10.14 4.26
N SER A 194 -16.93 11.26 3.54
CA SER A 194 -18.24 11.89 3.30
C SER A 194 -19.20 10.97 2.54
N LEU A 195 -18.69 10.12 1.64
CA LEU A 195 -19.49 9.11 0.95
C LEU A 195 -19.92 8.01 1.92
N VAL A 196 -19.01 7.53 2.77
CA VAL A 196 -19.28 6.50 3.79
C VAL A 196 -20.42 6.93 4.72
N PHE A 197 -20.36 8.16 5.23
CA PHE A 197 -21.36 8.67 6.19
C PHE A 197 -22.60 9.29 5.52
N ARG A 198 -22.67 9.37 4.19
CA ARG A 198 -23.71 10.13 3.48
C ARG A 198 -25.12 9.76 3.91
N ARG A 199 -25.37 8.46 4.12
CA ARG A 199 -26.68 7.91 4.48
C ARG A 199 -26.89 7.82 5.99
N SER A 200 -25.89 7.36 6.74
CA SER A 200 -25.99 7.13 8.19
C SER A 200 -25.86 8.40 9.03
N ASN A 201 -25.13 9.42 8.54
CA ASN A 201 -24.95 10.70 9.20
C ASN A 201 -24.74 11.83 8.17
N PRO A 202 -25.81 12.27 7.48
CA PRO A 202 -25.71 13.26 6.40
C PRO A 202 -25.17 14.62 6.86
N GLY A 203 -25.44 15.03 8.10
CA GLY A 203 -24.91 16.27 8.67
C GLY A 203 -23.38 16.22 8.79
N TYR A 204 -22.84 15.12 9.33
CA TYR A 204 -21.40 14.91 9.40
C TYR A 204 -20.77 14.73 8.01
N ALA A 205 -21.42 14.02 7.09
CA ALA A 205 -20.95 13.90 5.71
C ALA A 205 -20.81 15.26 5.01
N ASN A 206 -21.78 16.17 5.20
CA ASN A 206 -21.71 17.51 4.64
C ASN A 206 -20.60 18.35 5.27
N LEU A 207 -20.36 18.21 6.58
CA LEU A 207 -19.23 18.84 7.27
C LEU A 207 -17.89 18.37 6.67
N LEU A 208 -17.70 17.06 6.53
CA LEU A 208 -16.48 16.50 5.93
C LEU A 208 -16.28 16.98 4.50
N LEU A 209 -17.35 17.00 3.70
CA LEU A 209 -17.27 17.48 2.33
C LEU A 209 -16.92 18.97 2.24
N GLN A 210 -17.42 19.80 3.16
CA GLN A 210 -17.04 21.21 3.24
C GLN A 210 -15.55 21.38 3.49
N HIS A 211 -15.02 20.72 4.51
CA HIS A 211 -13.59 20.77 4.82
C HIS A 211 -12.74 20.18 3.67
N SER A 212 -13.19 19.10 3.03
CA SER A 212 -12.52 18.51 1.86
C SER A 212 -12.36 19.50 0.71
N LYS A 213 -13.44 20.20 0.32
CA LYS A 213 -13.41 21.22 -0.74
C LYS A 213 -12.44 22.35 -0.40
N GLN A 214 -12.50 22.86 0.82
CA GLN A 214 -11.60 23.92 1.30
C GLN A 214 -10.14 23.48 1.29
N MET A 215 -9.83 22.26 1.75
CA MET A 215 -8.46 21.74 1.74
C MET A 215 -7.93 21.51 0.32
N PHE A 216 -8.76 21.03 -0.61
CA PHE A 216 -8.37 20.91 -2.01
C PHE A 216 -8.09 22.28 -2.64
N ASP A 217 -8.97 23.26 -2.41
CA ASP A 217 -8.77 24.63 -2.89
C ASP A 217 -7.47 25.23 -2.31
N PHE A 218 -7.17 24.99 -1.03
CA PHE A 218 -5.91 25.39 -0.40
C PHE A 218 -4.70 24.68 -1.05
N ALA A 219 -4.77 23.35 -1.20
CA ALA A 219 -3.70 22.52 -1.75
C ALA A 219 -3.34 22.91 -3.18
N ASP A 220 -4.34 23.16 -4.03
CA ASP A 220 -4.12 23.51 -5.43
C ASP A 220 -3.67 24.97 -5.60
N LYS A 221 -4.26 25.90 -4.84
CA LYS A 221 -3.94 27.33 -4.92
C LYS A 221 -2.54 27.66 -4.41
N PHE A 222 -2.10 27.01 -3.34
CA PHE A 222 -0.78 27.25 -2.74
C PHE A 222 0.06 25.99 -2.86
N ARG A 223 0.73 25.84 -4.01
CA ARG A 223 1.46 24.61 -4.34
C ARG A 223 2.80 24.49 -3.62
N GLY A 224 3.02 23.36 -2.95
CA GLY A 224 4.29 23.06 -2.29
C GLY A 224 4.29 21.69 -1.61
N ARG A 225 5.47 21.15 -1.29
CA ARG A 225 5.58 19.92 -0.50
C ARG A 225 5.47 20.23 0.98
N TYR A 226 4.69 19.45 1.72
CA TYR A 226 4.47 19.72 3.15
C TYR A 226 5.76 19.59 3.97
N ASP A 227 6.68 18.70 3.57
CA ASP A 227 7.95 18.45 4.26
C ASP A 227 8.96 19.61 4.07
N ALA A 228 8.68 20.56 3.18
CA ALA A 228 9.37 21.84 3.11
C ALA A 228 8.87 22.83 4.18
N SER A 229 7.59 22.74 4.53
CA SER A 229 6.89 23.60 5.48
C SER A 229 6.94 23.07 6.91
N ILE A 230 6.93 21.75 7.07
CA ILE A 230 7.08 20.99 8.31
C ILE A 230 8.36 20.16 8.19
N PRO A 231 9.56 20.78 8.30
CA PRO A 231 10.82 20.10 8.02
C PRO A 231 11.15 18.96 8.99
N VAL A 232 10.55 18.95 10.18
CA VAL A 232 10.69 17.87 11.16
C VAL A 232 10.14 16.53 10.63
N ALA A 233 9.16 16.57 9.73
CA ALA A 233 8.57 15.38 9.12
C ALA A 233 9.51 14.69 8.11
N ARG A 234 10.47 15.43 7.53
CA ARG A 234 11.29 14.97 6.39
C ARG A 234 12.12 13.72 6.69
N LYS A 235 12.52 13.49 7.94
CA LYS A 235 13.28 12.29 8.32
C LYS A 235 12.42 11.03 8.38
N TYR A 236 11.10 11.19 8.45
CA TYR A 236 10.13 10.12 8.71
C TYR A 236 9.24 9.87 7.50
N TYR A 237 8.54 10.92 7.06
CA TYR A 237 7.55 10.88 5.99
C TYR A 237 7.87 11.93 4.93
N GLN A 238 9.06 11.85 4.34
CA GLN A 238 9.44 12.74 3.24
C GLN A 238 8.46 12.62 2.07
N SER A 239 8.02 13.76 1.52
CA SER A 239 7.32 13.80 0.22
C SER A 239 8.33 13.54 -0.90
N VAL A 240 8.43 12.27 -1.30
CA VAL A 240 9.40 11.81 -2.31
C VAL A 240 8.78 11.86 -3.70
N SER A 241 7.53 11.42 -3.85
CA SER A 241 6.72 11.52 -5.07
C SER A 241 6.43 12.97 -5.48
N GLY A 242 6.39 13.89 -4.51
CA GLY A 242 5.91 15.25 -4.67
C GLY A 242 4.49 15.40 -4.15
N TYR A 243 3.66 16.15 -4.87
CA TYR A 243 2.26 16.43 -4.50
C TYR A 243 1.29 16.29 -5.66
N SER A 244 1.80 15.97 -6.86
CA SER A 244 1.00 16.00 -8.08
C SER A 244 -0.02 14.87 -8.09
N ASP A 245 0.35 13.70 -7.59
CA ASP A 245 -0.55 12.58 -7.41
C ASP A 245 -1.59 12.82 -6.32
N GLU A 246 -1.28 13.46 -5.19
CA GLU A 246 -2.28 13.81 -4.18
C GLU A 246 -3.32 14.81 -4.71
N LEU A 247 -2.92 15.77 -5.56
CA LEU A 247 -3.88 16.69 -6.18
C LEU A 247 -4.83 15.94 -7.13
N LEU A 248 -4.32 15.04 -7.96
CA LEU A 248 -5.17 14.21 -8.82
C LEU A 248 -6.07 13.28 -8.00
N TRP A 249 -5.50 12.65 -6.97
CA TRP A 249 -6.21 11.75 -6.08
C TRP A 249 -7.36 12.44 -5.33
N ALA A 250 -7.11 13.62 -4.78
CA ALA A 250 -8.12 14.44 -4.12
C ALA A 250 -9.23 14.88 -5.09
N ALA A 251 -8.87 15.29 -6.31
CA ALA A 251 -9.84 15.64 -7.34
C ALA A 251 -10.73 14.44 -7.71
N ALA A 252 -10.16 13.23 -7.84
CA ALA A 252 -10.92 12.01 -8.11
C ALA A 252 -11.94 11.71 -6.99
N TRP A 253 -11.54 11.78 -5.73
CA TRP A 253 -12.45 11.58 -4.61
C TRP A 253 -13.51 12.67 -4.50
N LEU A 254 -13.15 13.93 -4.74
CA LEU A 254 -14.10 15.03 -4.75
C LEU A 254 -15.11 14.90 -5.88
N PHE A 255 -14.69 14.46 -7.08
CA PHE A 255 -15.62 14.13 -8.15
C PHE A 255 -16.60 13.04 -7.72
N GLN A 256 -16.09 11.92 -7.18
CA GLN A 256 -16.94 10.84 -6.66
C GLN A 256 -17.91 11.32 -5.56
N ALA A 257 -17.48 12.22 -4.68
CA ALA A 257 -18.27 12.70 -3.55
C ALA A 257 -19.32 13.78 -3.91
N THR A 258 -19.22 14.38 -5.11
CA THR A 258 -20.01 15.58 -5.46
C THR A 258 -20.72 15.50 -6.80
N ASP A 259 -20.25 14.66 -7.73
CA ASP A 259 -20.61 14.70 -9.15
C ASP A 259 -20.37 16.08 -9.81
N ASP A 260 -19.52 16.92 -9.21
CA ASP A 260 -19.18 18.24 -9.72
C ASP A 260 -18.12 18.12 -10.81
N ARG A 261 -18.52 18.41 -12.05
CA ARG A 261 -17.66 18.30 -13.24
C ARG A 261 -16.38 19.10 -13.14
N ARG A 262 -16.29 20.15 -12.31
CA ARG A 262 -15.05 20.91 -12.12
C ARG A 262 -13.87 20.02 -11.69
N TYR A 263 -14.12 19.00 -10.88
CA TYR A 263 -13.07 18.06 -10.45
C TYR A 263 -12.70 17.05 -11.54
N LEU A 264 -13.67 16.61 -12.35
CA LEU A 264 -13.41 15.79 -13.52
C LEU A 264 -12.61 16.55 -14.58
N ASP A 265 -12.97 17.80 -14.85
CA ASP A 265 -12.24 18.69 -15.75
C ASP A 265 -10.84 18.95 -15.21
N TYR A 266 -10.67 19.11 -13.89
CA TYR A 266 -9.35 19.21 -13.27
C TYR A 266 -8.48 17.98 -13.58
N LEU A 267 -9.02 16.77 -13.42
CA LEU A 267 -8.31 15.53 -13.80
C LEU A 267 -7.95 15.53 -15.28
N ALA A 268 -8.91 15.78 -16.17
CA ALA A 268 -8.68 15.75 -17.62
C ALA A 268 -7.63 16.77 -18.07
N ASN A 269 -7.62 17.96 -17.48
CA ASN A 269 -6.70 19.04 -17.85
C ASN A 269 -5.30 18.91 -17.24
N ASN A 270 -5.18 18.25 -16.08
CA ASN A 270 -3.92 18.21 -15.34
C ASN A 270 -3.23 16.84 -15.34
N ALA A 271 -3.95 15.74 -15.58
CA ALA A 271 -3.41 14.40 -15.38
C ALA A 271 -2.14 14.13 -16.22
N ASP A 272 -2.08 14.56 -17.47
CA ASP A 272 -0.87 14.36 -18.28
C ASP A 272 0.34 15.13 -17.74
N ALA A 273 0.17 16.43 -17.52
CA ALA A 273 1.22 17.31 -16.98
C ALA A 273 1.69 16.89 -15.57
N MET A 274 0.80 16.30 -14.78
CA MET A 274 1.06 15.82 -13.43
C MET A 274 1.51 14.35 -13.38
N GLY A 275 1.74 13.68 -14.51
CA GLY A 275 2.16 12.27 -14.55
C GLY A 275 1.04 11.25 -14.25
N GLY A 276 -0.18 11.73 -14.07
CA GLY A 276 -1.44 11.02 -13.88
C GLY A 276 -1.94 10.17 -15.05
N THR A 277 -1.45 10.40 -16.28
CA THR A 277 -1.66 9.51 -17.44
C THR A 277 -0.35 8.92 -17.98
N GLY A 278 0.73 9.04 -17.19
CA GLY A 278 2.06 8.56 -17.53
C GLY A 278 2.21 7.05 -17.28
N TRP A 279 3.37 6.65 -16.76
CA TRP A 279 3.69 5.24 -16.53
C TRP A 279 2.83 4.63 -15.44
N SER A 280 2.29 3.44 -15.68
CA SER A 280 1.65 2.65 -14.62
C SER A 280 2.66 2.37 -13.51
N THR A 281 2.41 2.94 -12.34
CA THR A 281 3.18 2.60 -11.15
C THR A 281 2.68 1.29 -10.57
N ALA A 282 3.60 0.51 -10.00
CA ALA A 282 3.24 -0.67 -9.23
C ALA A 282 3.20 -0.37 -7.72
N MET A 283 3.49 0.87 -7.32
CA MET A 283 3.50 1.30 -5.93
C MET A 283 2.25 2.13 -5.63
N PHE A 284 1.57 1.78 -4.55
CA PHE A 284 0.50 2.56 -3.95
C PHE A 284 0.74 2.58 -2.45
N SER A 285 0.95 3.77 -1.88
CA SER A 285 1.29 3.96 -0.47
C SER A 285 0.94 5.37 0.00
N TRP A 286 1.26 5.66 1.26
CA TRP A 286 1.10 6.99 1.87
C TRP A 286 1.84 8.10 1.12
N ASP A 287 2.89 7.81 0.35
CA ASP A 287 3.64 8.79 -0.46
C ASP A 287 3.18 8.83 -1.91
N ILE A 288 2.71 7.72 -2.50
CA ILE A 288 2.40 7.65 -3.95
C ILE A 288 0.99 7.14 -4.25
N LYS A 289 0.20 7.91 -5.01
CA LYS A 289 -1.22 7.61 -5.31
C LYS A 289 -1.54 7.21 -6.74
N TYR A 290 -0.57 7.32 -7.68
CA TYR A 290 -0.85 7.10 -9.11
C TYR A 290 -1.51 5.74 -9.41
N ALA A 291 -1.18 4.65 -8.72
CA ALA A 291 -1.83 3.34 -8.96
C ALA A 291 -3.32 3.32 -8.56
N GLY A 292 -3.74 4.13 -7.58
CA GLY A 292 -5.15 4.34 -7.26
C GLY A 292 -5.89 5.15 -8.33
N VAL A 293 -5.16 5.94 -9.14
CA VAL A 293 -5.69 6.76 -10.25
C VAL A 293 -5.63 6.03 -11.61
N GLN A 294 -4.60 5.21 -11.85
CA GLN A 294 -4.25 4.64 -13.17
C GLN A 294 -4.41 3.11 -13.27
N GLY A 295 -4.31 2.37 -12.16
CA GLY A 295 -4.16 0.91 -12.13
C GLY A 295 -2.73 0.43 -11.80
N TYR A 296 -2.59 -0.87 -11.48
CA TYR A 296 -1.38 -1.45 -10.85
C TYR A 296 -0.39 -2.07 -11.86
N GLY A 297 0.91 -1.74 -11.76
CA GLY A 297 1.99 -2.25 -12.62
C GLY A 297 2.64 -3.58 -12.18
N ASN A 298 3.68 -4.04 -12.90
CA ASN A 298 4.44 -5.26 -12.59
C ASN A 298 5.41 -5.08 -11.41
N VAL A 299 5.51 -6.08 -10.53
CA VAL A 299 6.37 -6.06 -9.32
C VAL A 299 7.20 -7.34 -9.22
N LYS A 300 8.41 -7.22 -8.66
CA LYS A 300 9.21 -8.38 -8.24
C LYS A 300 8.50 -9.19 -7.15
N ARG A 301 8.86 -10.47 -7.04
CA ARG A 301 8.36 -11.34 -5.99
C ARG A 301 9.52 -11.99 -5.24
N THR A 302 9.34 -12.21 -3.95
CA THR A 302 10.24 -13.07 -3.15
C THR A 302 10.17 -14.52 -3.66
N PRO A 303 11.13 -15.39 -3.29
CA PRO A 303 11.04 -16.82 -3.58
C PRO A 303 9.71 -17.46 -3.15
N GLY A 304 9.15 -17.03 -2.01
CA GLY A 304 7.85 -17.44 -1.49
C GLY A 304 6.63 -16.82 -2.18
N GLY A 305 6.84 -15.94 -3.17
CA GLY A 305 5.77 -15.38 -4.00
C GLY A 305 5.12 -14.09 -3.48
N LEU A 306 5.66 -13.47 -2.42
CA LEU A 306 5.21 -12.18 -1.90
C LEU A 306 5.64 -11.06 -2.85
N LEU A 307 4.75 -10.09 -3.12
CA LEU A 307 5.11 -8.85 -3.79
C LEU A 307 6.20 -8.12 -3.00
N TYR A 308 7.30 -7.75 -3.66
CA TYR A 308 8.43 -7.08 -3.01
C TYR A 308 8.84 -5.81 -3.74
N HIS A 309 8.74 -4.69 -3.03
CA HIS A 309 9.05 -3.35 -3.54
C HIS A 309 10.35 -2.80 -2.96
N MET A 310 10.51 -2.88 -1.64
CA MET A 310 11.68 -2.33 -0.97
C MET A 310 11.92 -2.96 0.40
N GLN A 311 13.14 -2.77 0.90
CA GLN A 311 13.50 -3.13 2.28
C GLN A 311 12.87 -2.15 3.27
N GLY A 312 12.37 -2.68 4.39
CA GLY A 312 11.72 -1.89 5.43
C GLY A 312 10.25 -1.66 5.12
N ASN A 313 9.38 -2.19 5.99
CA ASN A 313 7.94 -2.10 5.87
C ASN A 313 7.36 -2.43 4.48
N ASN A 314 7.79 -3.55 3.89
CA ASN A 314 7.33 -3.96 2.56
C ASN A 314 5.83 -4.28 2.54
N LEU A 315 5.27 -4.75 3.67
CA LEU A 315 3.85 -5.13 3.75
C LEU A 315 2.88 -3.97 3.54
N GLN A 316 3.30 -2.70 3.65
CA GLN A 316 2.46 -1.56 3.25
C GLN A 316 2.01 -1.64 1.78
N TYR A 317 2.92 -2.09 0.91
CA TYR A 317 2.65 -2.20 -0.52
C TYR A 317 1.89 -3.47 -0.86
N VAL A 318 2.15 -4.56 -0.11
CA VAL A 318 1.45 -5.83 -0.29
C VAL A 318 -0.02 -5.67 0.07
N THR A 319 -0.32 -5.05 1.21
CA THR A 319 -1.69 -4.84 1.70
C THR A 319 -2.46 -3.90 0.77
N SER A 320 -1.87 -2.76 0.41
CA SER A 320 -2.40 -1.79 -0.55
C SER A 320 -2.63 -2.39 -1.94
N GLY A 321 -1.64 -3.12 -2.48
CA GLY A 321 -1.73 -3.79 -3.77
C GLY A 321 -2.78 -4.91 -3.78
N SER A 322 -2.89 -5.69 -2.71
CA SER A 322 -3.90 -6.74 -2.57
C SER A 322 -5.32 -6.17 -2.59
N PHE A 323 -5.53 -5.04 -1.90
CA PHE A 323 -6.79 -4.31 -1.92
C PHE A 323 -7.14 -3.81 -3.34
N LEU A 324 -6.20 -3.14 -4.02
CA LEU A 324 -6.42 -2.64 -5.38
C LEU A 324 -6.73 -3.76 -6.37
N LEU A 325 -6.00 -4.87 -6.30
CA LEU A 325 -6.24 -6.03 -7.16
C LEU A 325 -7.61 -6.67 -6.90
N ALA A 326 -8.04 -6.75 -5.64
CA ALA A 326 -9.37 -7.25 -5.28
C ALA A 326 -10.48 -6.34 -5.83
N ALA A 327 -10.39 -5.03 -5.62
CA ALA A 327 -11.36 -4.05 -6.10
C ALA A 327 -11.41 -4.02 -7.63
N TYR A 328 -10.25 -4.09 -8.29
CA TYR A 328 -10.15 -4.14 -9.74
C TYR A 328 -10.76 -5.42 -10.33
N SER A 329 -10.46 -6.58 -9.73
CA SER A 329 -11.09 -7.85 -10.11
C SER A 329 -12.61 -7.78 -10.06
N ASP A 330 -13.16 -7.26 -8.96
CA ASP A 330 -14.62 -7.15 -8.80
C ASP A 330 -15.21 -6.16 -9.81
N SER A 331 -14.48 -5.09 -10.13
CA SER A 331 -14.89 -4.11 -11.15
C SER A 331 -14.93 -4.72 -12.56
N LEU A 332 -13.92 -5.50 -12.94
CA LEU A 332 -13.91 -6.22 -14.22
C LEU A 332 -15.08 -7.23 -14.30
N ALA A 333 -15.32 -7.98 -13.23
CA ALA A 333 -16.42 -8.92 -13.15
C ALA A 333 -17.78 -8.23 -13.29
N ALA A 334 -17.98 -7.09 -12.60
CA ALA A 334 -19.19 -6.29 -12.70
C ALA A 334 -19.39 -5.71 -14.11
N ALA A 335 -18.30 -5.27 -14.75
CA ALA A 335 -18.31 -4.80 -16.14
C ALA A 335 -18.44 -5.93 -17.18
N ARG A 336 -18.54 -7.20 -16.75
CA ARG A 336 -18.57 -8.40 -17.60
C ARG A 336 -17.37 -8.49 -18.55
N GLN A 337 -16.22 -7.93 -18.15
CA GLN A 337 -14.99 -8.03 -18.90
C GLN A 337 -14.31 -9.38 -18.60
N ALA A 338 -14.00 -10.13 -19.66
CA ALA A 338 -13.45 -11.48 -19.53
C ALA A 338 -12.03 -11.51 -18.95
N ALA A 339 -11.22 -10.48 -19.23
CA ALA A 339 -9.86 -10.37 -18.76
C ALA A 339 -9.34 -8.92 -18.82
N ALA A 340 -8.42 -8.59 -17.93
CA ALA A 340 -7.50 -7.47 -18.11
C ALA A 340 -6.27 -7.93 -18.90
N TRP A 341 -5.71 -7.04 -19.71
CA TRP A 341 -4.50 -7.33 -20.47
C TRP A 341 -3.25 -6.95 -19.66
N CYS A 342 -2.42 -7.94 -19.34
CA CYS A 342 -1.13 -7.73 -18.68
C CYS A 342 0.01 -8.02 -19.68
N PRO A 343 1.25 -7.54 -19.46
CA PRO A 343 2.40 -7.84 -20.32
C PRO A 343 2.68 -9.34 -20.47
N ALA A 344 2.30 -10.16 -19.49
CA ALA A 344 2.44 -11.61 -19.50
C ALA A 344 1.25 -12.34 -20.17
N GLY A 345 0.23 -11.62 -20.63
CA GLY A 345 -0.99 -12.16 -21.22
C GLY A 345 -2.26 -11.73 -20.48
N PRO A 346 -3.44 -12.19 -20.94
CA PRO A 346 -4.72 -11.86 -20.33
C PRO A 346 -4.85 -12.51 -18.94
N ALA A 347 -5.38 -11.75 -17.97
CA ALA A 347 -5.71 -12.22 -16.64
C ALA A 347 -7.21 -12.02 -16.37
N SER A 348 -7.94 -13.11 -16.13
CA SER A 348 -9.35 -13.06 -15.77
C SER A 348 -9.57 -12.47 -14.37
N PRO A 349 -10.77 -11.95 -14.07
CA PRO A 349 -11.10 -11.49 -12.71
C PRO A 349 -10.79 -12.54 -11.63
N ALA A 350 -11.15 -13.81 -11.87
CA ALA A 350 -10.86 -14.90 -10.94
C ALA A 350 -9.35 -15.10 -10.70
N GLN A 351 -8.52 -14.96 -11.74
CA GLN A 351 -7.06 -15.07 -11.60
C GLN A 351 -6.47 -13.89 -10.82
N ILE A 352 -7.00 -12.68 -11.03
CA ILE A 352 -6.58 -11.47 -10.30
C ILE A 352 -6.96 -11.60 -8.82
N MET A 353 -8.19 -11.99 -8.51
CA MET A 353 -8.64 -12.23 -7.13
C MET A 353 -7.85 -13.36 -6.45
N ALA A 354 -7.56 -14.46 -7.18
CA ALA A 354 -6.74 -15.54 -6.65
C ALA A 354 -5.32 -15.08 -6.30
N PHE A 355 -4.75 -14.18 -7.10
CA PHE A 355 -3.46 -13.57 -6.80
C PHE A 355 -3.54 -12.62 -5.59
N ALA A 356 -4.55 -11.76 -5.49
CA ALA A 356 -4.77 -10.92 -4.32
C ALA A 356 -4.91 -11.76 -3.04
N LYS A 357 -5.70 -12.85 -3.11
CA LYS A 357 -5.85 -13.81 -2.02
C LYS A 357 -4.52 -14.46 -1.63
N SER A 358 -3.65 -14.82 -2.58
CA SER A 358 -2.36 -15.43 -2.24
C SER A 358 -1.45 -14.50 -1.45
N GLN A 359 -1.53 -13.19 -1.69
CA GLN A 359 -0.80 -12.19 -0.90
C GLN A 359 -1.35 -12.07 0.52
N VAL A 360 -2.68 -12.07 0.67
CA VAL A 360 -3.34 -12.10 2.00
C VAL A 360 -2.98 -13.37 2.75
N ASP A 361 -3.06 -14.53 2.09
CA ASP A 361 -2.70 -15.82 2.69
C ASP A 361 -1.24 -15.84 3.11
N TYR A 362 -0.33 -15.28 2.31
CA TYR A 362 1.08 -15.14 2.67
C TYR A 362 1.23 -14.33 3.97
N ILE A 363 0.57 -13.16 4.07
CA ILE A 363 0.59 -12.34 5.29
C ILE A 363 0.06 -13.13 6.49
N LEU A 364 -0.97 -13.96 6.30
CA LEU A 364 -1.61 -14.76 7.35
C LEU A 364 -0.93 -16.11 7.62
N GLY A 365 0.25 -16.37 7.04
CA GLY A 365 1.10 -17.52 7.40
C GLY A 365 1.30 -18.56 6.30
N SER A 366 0.67 -18.43 5.14
CA SER A 366 0.92 -19.30 3.97
C SER A 366 2.18 -18.87 3.23
N ASN A 367 3.32 -18.94 3.92
CA ASN A 367 4.64 -18.56 3.42
C ASN A 367 5.71 -19.60 3.83
N PRO A 368 6.94 -19.53 3.27
CA PRO A 368 7.99 -20.53 3.55
C PRO A 368 8.37 -20.68 5.04
N ARG A 369 8.02 -19.70 5.87
CA ARG A 369 8.29 -19.70 7.32
C ARG A 369 7.09 -20.17 8.15
N ALA A 370 5.94 -20.47 7.53
CA ALA A 370 4.69 -20.77 8.22
C ALA A 370 4.33 -19.77 9.33
N THR A 371 4.69 -18.49 9.13
CA THR A 371 4.60 -17.42 10.15
C THR A 371 3.60 -16.37 9.70
N SER A 372 2.55 -16.13 10.47
CA SER A 372 1.67 -14.97 10.27
C SER A 372 2.44 -13.69 10.55
N TYR A 373 2.36 -12.69 9.69
CA TYR A 373 2.85 -11.33 9.92
C TYR A 373 1.76 -10.41 10.51
N MET A 374 0.61 -10.97 10.86
CA MET A 374 -0.40 -10.35 11.72
C MET A 374 -0.20 -10.83 13.16
N VAL A 375 0.14 -9.90 14.06
CA VAL A 375 0.28 -10.18 15.49
C VAL A 375 -1.03 -10.73 16.06
N GLY A 376 -0.97 -11.83 16.82
CA GLY A 376 -2.15 -12.42 17.46
C GLY A 376 -3.06 -13.25 16.55
N TYR A 377 -2.65 -13.50 15.29
CA TYR A 377 -3.39 -14.37 14.36
C TYR A 377 -2.55 -15.60 13.98
N GLY A 378 -3.19 -16.77 13.95
CA GLY A 378 -2.53 -18.06 13.67
C GLY A 378 -1.67 -18.58 14.84
N PHE A 379 -0.96 -19.68 14.60
CA PHE A 379 -0.15 -20.34 15.63
C PHE A 379 1.23 -19.72 15.86
N ILE A 380 1.83 -19.16 14.80
CA ILE A 380 3.17 -18.55 14.82
C ILE A 380 3.02 -17.14 14.28
N TYR A 381 3.33 -16.14 15.11
CA TYR A 381 3.27 -14.71 14.77
C TYR A 381 4.31 -13.92 15.57
N PRO A 382 4.68 -12.69 15.15
CA PRO A 382 5.61 -11.84 15.86
C PRO A 382 5.17 -11.55 17.29
N LEU A 383 6.08 -11.75 18.23
CA LEU A 383 5.89 -11.54 19.66
C LEU A 383 6.57 -10.26 20.13
N GLU A 384 7.57 -9.76 19.39
CA GLU A 384 8.41 -8.63 19.75
C GLU A 384 8.21 -7.40 18.85
N ALA A 385 6.95 -7.08 18.49
CA ALA A 385 6.64 -5.91 17.67
C ALA A 385 7.27 -4.61 18.22
N HIS A 386 7.86 -3.79 17.35
CA HIS A 386 8.44 -2.47 17.66
C HIS A 386 7.32 -1.48 17.98
N HIS A 387 6.80 -1.54 19.21
CA HIS A 387 5.64 -0.73 19.62
C HIS A 387 5.69 -0.37 21.11
N ARG A 388 5.74 0.91 21.44
CA ARG A 388 5.91 1.42 22.82
C ARG A 388 4.78 0.97 23.74
N GLY A 389 3.54 1.24 23.34
CA GLY A 389 2.35 0.87 24.12
C GLY A 389 2.20 -0.64 24.31
N ALA A 390 2.77 -1.47 23.42
CA ALA A 390 2.67 -2.92 23.51
C ALA A 390 3.78 -3.53 24.37
N SER A 391 5.00 -3.01 24.23
CA SER A 391 6.22 -3.53 24.87
C SER A 391 6.39 -3.13 26.33
N ILE A 392 5.70 -2.08 26.79
CA ILE A 392 5.68 -1.63 28.18
C ILE A 392 4.39 -2.14 28.84
N VAL A 393 4.47 -2.68 30.07
CA VAL A 393 3.26 -3.05 30.83
C VAL A 393 2.26 -1.90 30.86
N SER A 394 0.98 -2.22 30.66
CA SER A 394 -0.07 -1.21 30.59
C SER A 394 -0.13 -0.33 31.85
N PHE A 395 -0.58 0.90 31.68
CA PHE A 395 -0.82 1.83 32.80
C PHE A 395 -1.82 1.25 33.81
N GLN A 396 -2.82 0.50 33.34
CA GLN A 396 -3.83 -0.15 34.19
C GLN A 396 -3.23 -1.28 35.04
N SER A 397 -2.33 -2.08 34.48
CA SER A 397 -1.68 -3.16 35.20
C SER A 397 -0.59 -2.67 36.15
N ASN A 398 0.13 -1.61 35.78
CA ASN A 398 1.11 -0.96 36.65
C ASN A 398 1.12 0.55 36.42
N PRO A 399 0.53 1.35 37.33
CA PRO A 399 0.43 2.80 37.19
C PRO A 399 1.73 3.54 37.55
N SER A 400 2.80 2.81 37.92
CA SER A 400 4.09 3.44 38.23
C SER A 400 4.70 4.08 37.00
N PHE A 401 5.08 5.35 37.12
CA PHE A 401 5.60 6.16 36.02
C PHE A 401 6.81 5.53 35.29
N VAL A 402 6.74 5.47 33.95
CA VAL A 402 7.86 5.05 33.10
C VAL A 402 8.52 6.27 32.45
N ALA A 403 9.66 6.69 33.00
CA ALA A 403 10.43 7.83 32.49
C ALA A 403 11.00 7.60 31.08
N CYS A 404 11.33 8.69 30.36
CA CYS A 404 11.80 8.71 28.96
C CYS A 404 12.78 7.58 28.58
N LYS A 405 13.87 7.42 29.35
CA LYS A 405 14.91 6.41 29.09
C LYS A 405 14.68 5.10 29.84
N ALA A 406 13.77 5.06 30.80
CA ALA A 406 13.50 3.84 31.57
C ALA A 406 12.94 2.72 30.67
N GLY A 407 12.11 3.05 29.68
CA GLY A 407 11.64 2.04 28.73
C GLY A 407 12.74 1.45 27.86
N TYR A 408 13.73 2.24 27.45
CA TYR A 408 14.91 1.71 26.74
C TYR A 408 15.79 0.82 27.61
N ALA A 409 15.84 1.07 28.93
CA ALA A 409 16.64 0.26 29.84
C ALA A 409 15.93 -1.04 30.26
N ILE A 410 14.61 -1.02 30.42
CA ILE A 410 13.85 -2.10 31.08
C ILE A 410 13.03 -2.91 30.07
N TRP A 411 12.33 -2.24 29.16
CA TRP A 411 11.28 -2.87 28.34
C TRP A 411 11.73 -3.15 26.90
N TYR A 412 12.43 -2.20 26.28
CA TYR A 412 12.91 -2.33 24.91
C TYR A 412 13.84 -3.54 24.65
N PRO A 413 14.84 -3.85 25.50
CA PRO A 413 15.77 -4.95 25.25
C PRO A 413 15.25 -6.31 25.73
N ARG A 414 14.08 -6.34 26.39
CA ARG A 414 13.52 -7.58 26.95
C ARG A 414 13.27 -8.59 25.83
N LYS A 415 13.83 -9.78 25.97
CA LYS A 415 13.55 -10.90 25.06
C LYS A 415 12.26 -11.59 25.45
N GLY A 416 11.48 -11.99 24.43
CA GLY A 416 10.15 -12.59 24.58
C GLY A 416 9.01 -11.59 24.40
N SER A 417 7.79 -12.12 24.48
CA SER A 417 6.58 -11.41 24.06
C SER A 417 6.37 -10.06 24.73
N ASN A 418 5.90 -9.11 23.94
CA ASN A 418 5.38 -7.84 24.42
C ASN A 418 4.30 -8.08 25.52
N PRO A 419 4.34 -7.37 26.66
CA PRO A 419 3.37 -7.55 27.75
C PRO A 419 1.93 -7.35 27.34
N ASN A 420 1.66 -6.46 26.37
CA ASN A 420 0.34 -6.27 25.82
C ASN A 420 0.31 -6.80 24.39
N LEU A 421 -0.62 -7.72 24.10
CA LEU A 421 -0.81 -8.23 22.75
C LEU A 421 -1.33 -7.11 21.84
N LEU A 422 -0.56 -6.78 20.81
CA LEU A 422 -0.92 -5.80 19.79
C LEU A 422 -1.77 -6.47 18.70
N ASP A 423 -2.94 -6.95 19.10
CA ASP A 423 -3.76 -7.85 18.27
C ASP A 423 -4.11 -7.22 16.90
N GLY A 424 -3.83 -7.96 15.84
CA GLY A 424 -4.11 -7.56 14.46
C GLY A 424 -3.10 -6.66 13.77
N ALA A 425 -2.03 -6.25 14.44
CA ALA A 425 -0.99 -5.43 13.82
C ALA A 425 -0.32 -6.17 12.65
N ILE A 426 -0.31 -5.55 11.46
CA ILE A 426 0.51 -6.00 10.33
C ILE A 426 1.89 -5.34 10.43
N VAL A 427 2.89 -6.13 10.81
CA VAL A 427 4.28 -5.64 10.92
C VAL A 427 4.89 -5.38 9.54
N GLY A 428 6.11 -4.85 9.49
CA GLY A 428 6.81 -4.57 8.24
C GLY A 428 7.09 -5.80 7.34
N GLY A 429 7.19 -6.98 7.95
CA GLY A 429 7.26 -8.28 7.27
C GLY A 429 8.67 -8.69 6.82
N PRO A 430 8.77 -9.73 5.97
CA PRO A 430 10.06 -10.32 5.63
C PRO A 430 10.87 -9.48 4.64
N ASP A 431 12.16 -9.81 4.51
CA ASP A 431 13.03 -9.29 3.46
C ASP A 431 12.76 -9.93 2.08
N GLU A 432 13.55 -9.54 1.08
CA GLU A 432 13.40 -10.00 -0.31
C GLU A 432 13.57 -11.52 -0.50
N ASN A 433 14.13 -12.20 0.49
CA ASN A 433 14.42 -13.64 0.48
C ASN A 433 13.52 -14.41 1.46
N ASP A 434 12.38 -13.82 1.84
CA ASP A 434 11.42 -14.37 2.80
C ASP A 434 11.97 -14.52 4.23
N ASN A 435 13.10 -13.88 4.59
CA ASN A 435 13.65 -13.95 5.95
C ASN A 435 12.97 -12.92 6.86
N PHE A 436 12.66 -13.35 8.08
CA PHE A 436 12.08 -12.50 9.12
C PHE A 436 12.76 -12.77 10.46
N VAL A 437 13.11 -11.69 11.16
CA VAL A 437 13.68 -11.72 12.52
C VAL A 437 12.74 -10.97 13.45
N ASP A 438 12.08 -11.72 14.34
CA ASP A 438 11.22 -11.19 15.40
C ASP A 438 12.08 -10.59 16.52
N ASP A 439 12.57 -9.37 16.29
CA ASP A 439 13.32 -8.58 17.27
C ASP A 439 12.73 -7.17 17.29
N ARG A 440 12.41 -6.68 18.49
CA ARG A 440 11.89 -5.32 18.71
C ARG A 440 12.82 -4.24 18.20
N ASN A 441 14.13 -4.49 18.14
CA ASN A 441 15.09 -3.55 17.59
C ASN A 441 15.13 -3.56 16.05
N ASN A 442 14.54 -4.56 15.41
CA ASN A 442 14.44 -4.68 13.96
C ASN A 442 13.18 -3.95 13.44
N TYR A 443 13.10 -2.63 13.69
CA TYR A 443 11.95 -1.81 13.33
C TYR A 443 11.56 -1.92 11.84
N GLN A 444 12.53 -2.17 10.96
CA GLN A 444 12.28 -2.40 9.53
C GLN A 444 11.27 -3.54 9.27
N GLN A 445 11.29 -4.59 10.08
CA GLN A 445 10.44 -5.76 9.93
C GLN A 445 9.34 -5.85 10.99
N THR A 446 9.56 -5.34 12.20
CA THR A 446 8.68 -5.55 13.36
C THR A 446 7.83 -4.33 13.74
N GLU A 447 8.03 -3.18 13.11
CA GLU A 447 7.16 -2.02 13.28
C GLU A 447 5.85 -2.18 12.51
N ALA A 448 4.73 -1.76 13.12
CA ALA A 448 3.40 -1.80 12.52
C ALA A 448 2.80 -0.39 12.48
N PRO A 449 2.75 0.25 11.30
CA PRO A 449 2.04 1.50 11.11
C PRO A 449 0.56 1.32 10.75
N THR A 450 -0.23 2.36 11.01
CA THR A 450 -1.69 2.37 10.73
C THR A 450 -2.04 2.03 9.28
N TYR A 451 -1.28 2.53 8.31
CA TYR A 451 -1.56 2.37 6.88
C TYR A 451 -1.30 0.96 6.34
N ASN A 452 -0.65 0.07 7.10
CA ASN A 452 -0.59 -1.35 6.71
C ASN A 452 -1.96 -2.03 6.88
N ASN A 453 -2.70 -1.67 7.93
CA ASN A 453 -3.96 -2.30 8.28
C ASN A 453 -5.16 -1.72 7.50
N ALA A 454 -5.13 -0.42 7.20
CA ALA A 454 -6.24 0.29 6.56
C ALA A 454 -6.71 -0.30 5.21
N PRO A 455 -5.85 -0.67 4.23
CA PRO A 455 -6.28 -1.38 3.04
C PRO A 455 -6.56 -2.87 3.31
N PHE A 456 -5.88 -3.46 4.31
CA PHE A 456 -5.98 -4.89 4.59
C PHE A 456 -7.37 -5.29 5.10
N MET A 457 -8.01 -4.45 5.93
CA MET A 457 -9.37 -4.70 6.39
C MET A 457 -10.38 -4.83 5.22
N GLY A 458 -10.21 -4.07 4.14
CA GLY A 458 -11.06 -4.17 2.95
C GLY A 458 -10.95 -5.53 2.27
N VAL A 459 -9.72 -5.96 1.95
CA VAL A 459 -9.52 -7.26 1.28
C VAL A 459 -9.89 -8.44 2.18
N LEU A 460 -9.69 -8.33 3.50
CA LEU A 460 -10.16 -9.34 4.46
C LEU A 460 -11.69 -9.45 4.46
N ALA A 461 -12.41 -8.33 4.47
CA ALA A 461 -13.87 -8.33 4.37
C ALA A 461 -14.34 -8.98 3.07
N ARG A 462 -13.69 -8.63 1.95
CA ARG A 462 -13.99 -9.22 0.64
C ARG A 462 -13.81 -10.74 0.61
N LEU A 463 -12.74 -11.25 1.21
CA LEU A 463 -12.45 -12.70 1.27
C LEU A 463 -13.32 -13.43 2.29
N ALA A 464 -13.70 -12.78 3.40
CA ALA A 464 -14.59 -13.31 4.43
C ALA A 464 -16.02 -13.62 3.94
N ALA A 465 -16.45 -12.98 2.85
CA ALA A 465 -17.74 -13.23 2.20
C ALA A 465 -17.76 -14.45 1.26
N GLY A 466 -16.59 -14.97 0.86
CA GLY A 466 -16.48 -16.08 -0.09
C GLY A 466 -16.75 -15.69 -1.57
N GLY A 467 -17.18 -16.67 -2.37
CA GLY A 467 -17.35 -16.54 -3.83
C GLY A 467 -18.67 -15.91 -4.31
N ARG A 468 -19.61 -15.59 -3.42
CA ARG A 468 -20.87 -14.90 -3.78
C ARG A 468 -20.75 -13.42 -3.42
N LEU A 469 -20.48 -12.60 -4.44
CA LEU A 469 -20.74 -11.17 -4.40
C LEU A 469 -22.23 -10.96 -4.60
N ASP A 470 -22.93 -10.55 -3.56
CA ASP A 470 -24.09 -9.67 -3.75
C ASP A 470 -23.59 -8.26 -3.43
N ARG A 471 -23.68 -7.35 -4.40
CA ARG A 471 -23.24 -5.94 -4.23
C ARG A 471 -24.32 -5.10 -3.52
N SER A 472 -25.27 -5.74 -2.86
CA SER A 472 -26.23 -5.06 -2.01
C SER A 472 -25.62 -4.81 -0.62
N ILE A 473 -25.44 -3.53 -0.29
CA ILE A 473 -25.70 -3.12 1.10
C ILE A 473 -27.10 -3.66 1.42
N PRO A 474 -27.34 -4.39 2.52
CA PRO A 474 -28.64 -4.98 2.80
C PRO A 474 -29.77 -4.00 2.52
N ASP A 475 -30.75 -4.43 1.71
CA ASP A 475 -31.92 -3.68 1.29
C ASP A 475 -32.65 -3.06 2.49
N GLY A 476 -32.23 -1.84 2.81
CA GLY A 476 -32.89 -0.88 3.69
C GLY A 476 -32.58 0.55 3.25
N LEU A 477 -32.06 0.70 2.02
CA LEU A 477 -31.39 1.90 1.54
C LEU A 477 -31.37 1.91 -0.01
N ASP A 478 -32.54 1.78 -0.63
CA ASP A 478 -32.74 2.11 -2.06
C ASP A 478 -34.09 2.81 -2.27
N ASN A 479 -34.03 4.06 -2.76
CA ASN A 479 -34.88 4.51 -3.86
C ASN A 479 -34.30 5.77 -4.54
N GLN A 480 -33.77 5.55 -5.76
CA GLN A 480 -33.55 6.51 -6.86
C GLN A 480 -32.46 7.58 -6.66
N THR A 481 -31.52 7.81 -7.58
CA THR A 481 -31.57 7.76 -9.05
C THR A 481 -30.31 7.15 -9.65
N SER A 482 -30.48 6.11 -10.47
CA SER A 482 -29.47 5.61 -11.38
C SER A 482 -29.47 6.44 -12.66
N VAL A 483 -28.33 7.06 -12.98
CA VAL A 483 -28.04 7.49 -14.35
C VAL A 483 -26.84 6.69 -14.80
N ALA A 484 -27.08 5.74 -15.69
CA ALA A 484 -26.04 5.04 -16.42
C ALA A 484 -25.37 6.03 -17.40
N PRO A 485 -24.03 6.11 -17.48
CA PRO A 485 -23.39 6.79 -18.59
C PRO A 485 -23.53 5.92 -19.84
N SER A 486 -24.41 6.31 -20.75
CA SER A 486 -24.38 5.83 -22.14
C SER A 486 -23.27 6.57 -22.89
N LEU A 487 -22.09 5.95 -23.01
CA LEU A 487 -21.12 6.37 -24.02
C LEU A 487 -21.52 5.73 -25.35
N SER A 488 -22.15 6.52 -26.21
CA SER A 488 -22.38 6.16 -27.61
C SER A 488 -21.04 6.01 -28.32
N ALA A 489 -20.86 4.85 -28.96
CA ALA A 489 -19.73 4.53 -29.80
C ALA A 489 -19.54 5.57 -30.91
N ALA A 490 -18.32 6.11 -30.99
CA ALA A 490 -17.83 6.81 -32.17
C ALA A 490 -16.40 6.33 -32.44
N GLY A 491 -16.23 5.70 -33.61
CA GLY A 491 -14.97 5.71 -34.36
C GLY A 491 -13.87 4.73 -33.92
N ASP A 492 -13.77 3.65 -34.67
CA ASP A 492 -12.58 2.80 -34.82
C ASP A 492 -11.32 3.64 -35.17
N GLN A 493 -10.37 3.77 -34.24
CA GLN A 493 -8.97 4.16 -34.49
C GLN A 493 -8.04 3.61 -33.40
N GLY A 494 -7.24 2.60 -33.76
CA GLY A 494 -5.83 2.44 -33.33
C GLY A 494 -5.54 2.05 -31.87
N VAL A 495 -5.28 0.76 -31.66
CA VAL A 495 -4.56 0.23 -30.50
C VAL A 495 -3.20 0.94 -30.38
N HIS A 496 -3.00 1.75 -29.33
CA HIS A 496 -1.71 2.42 -29.08
C HIS A 496 -0.65 1.40 -28.62
N ALA A 497 0.02 0.77 -29.58
CA ALA A 497 1.29 0.09 -29.34
C ALA A 497 2.36 1.13 -28.98
N SER A 498 3.27 0.79 -28.05
CA SER A 498 4.43 1.64 -27.73
C SER A 498 5.17 2.00 -29.04
N PRO A 499 5.43 3.29 -29.32
CA PRO A 499 6.21 3.69 -30.48
C PRO A 499 7.66 3.22 -30.43
N ILE A 500 8.14 2.70 -29.30
CA ILE A 500 9.52 2.20 -29.17
C ILE A 500 9.59 0.71 -29.48
N VAL A 501 10.42 0.36 -30.45
CA VAL A 501 10.71 -1.03 -30.84
C VAL A 501 12.13 -1.39 -30.42
N ILE A 502 12.28 -2.55 -29.79
CA ILE A 502 13.58 -3.10 -29.39
C ILE A 502 13.87 -4.34 -30.25
N GLU A 503 15.01 -4.33 -30.92
CA GLU A 503 15.51 -5.45 -31.72
C GLU A 503 16.84 -5.92 -31.14
N GLN A 504 16.99 -7.22 -30.94
CA GLN A 504 18.22 -7.81 -30.39
C GLN A 504 18.83 -8.78 -31.41
N ASN A 505 20.03 -8.46 -31.88
CA ASN A 505 20.73 -9.27 -32.88
C ASN A 505 22.06 -9.77 -32.31
N ALA A 506 22.32 -11.07 -32.44
CA ALA A 506 23.62 -11.64 -32.09
C ALA A 506 24.68 -11.20 -33.11
N THR A 507 25.70 -10.48 -32.67
CA THR A 507 26.76 -9.91 -33.52
C THR A 507 28.05 -10.73 -33.50
N ALA A 508 28.29 -11.48 -32.42
CA ALA A 508 29.43 -12.38 -32.30
C ALA A 508 29.11 -13.57 -31.37
N SER A 509 29.85 -14.67 -31.52
CA SER A 509 29.78 -15.84 -30.63
C SER A 509 31.17 -16.39 -30.41
N TRP A 510 31.49 -16.78 -29.17
CA TRP A 510 32.73 -17.47 -28.83
C TRP A 510 32.48 -18.53 -27.76
N THR A 511 33.41 -19.47 -27.62
CA THR A 511 33.34 -20.52 -26.60
C THR A 511 34.52 -20.38 -25.67
N GLU A 512 34.25 -20.29 -24.37
CA GLU A 512 35.28 -20.21 -23.33
C GLU A 512 34.92 -21.20 -22.21
N LYS A 513 35.87 -22.06 -21.83
CA LYS A 513 35.71 -23.08 -20.78
C LYS A 513 34.43 -23.95 -20.95
N GLY A 514 34.14 -24.34 -22.19
CA GLY A 514 32.99 -25.18 -22.53
C GLY A 514 31.62 -24.48 -22.50
N ARG A 515 31.57 -23.17 -22.29
CA ARG A 515 30.33 -22.36 -22.39
C ARG A 515 30.39 -21.46 -23.61
N THR A 516 29.29 -21.42 -24.36
CA THR A 516 29.12 -20.52 -25.51
C THR A 516 28.56 -19.17 -25.05
N TYR A 517 29.30 -18.11 -25.32
CA TYR A 517 28.90 -16.73 -25.10
C TYR A 517 28.51 -16.11 -26.43
N ARG A 518 27.52 -15.22 -26.39
CA ARG A 518 27.14 -14.39 -27.54
C ARG A 518 27.18 -12.93 -27.14
N ARG A 519 27.64 -12.09 -28.06
CA ARG A 519 27.46 -10.64 -28.01
C ARG A 519 26.18 -10.30 -28.76
N TYR A 520 25.34 -9.48 -28.14
CA TYR A 520 24.12 -8.96 -28.74
C TYR A 520 24.26 -7.45 -28.90
N ALA A 521 23.93 -6.95 -30.09
CA ALA A 521 23.62 -5.55 -30.32
C ALA A 521 22.12 -5.36 -30.17
N VAL A 522 21.74 -4.42 -29.33
CA VAL A 522 20.35 -4.06 -29.07
C VAL A 522 20.09 -2.71 -29.71
N THR A 523 19.14 -2.67 -30.64
CA THR A 523 18.70 -1.44 -31.31
C THR A 523 17.35 -1.03 -30.76
N VAL A 524 17.27 0.19 -30.24
CA VAL A 524 16.04 0.80 -29.74
C VAL A 524 15.62 1.89 -30.71
N THR A 525 14.47 1.73 -31.35
CA THR A 525 13.99 2.60 -32.43
C THR A 525 12.73 3.34 -32.00
N ASN A 526 12.69 4.66 -32.18
CA ASN A 526 11.50 5.46 -32.03
C ASN A 526 10.71 5.50 -33.35
N ARG A 527 9.60 4.76 -33.41
CA ARG A 527 8.67 4.74 -34.55
C ARG A 527 7.55 5.78 -34.45
N SER A 528 7.64 6.74 -33.53
CA SER A 528 6.72 7.88 -33.51
C SER A 528 6.81 8.65 -34.82
N LEU A 529 5.68 9.15 -35.31
CA LEU A 529 5.62 9.89 -36.58
C LEU A 529 6.30 11.27 -36.50
N ASN A 530 6.18 11.96 -35.36
CA ASN A 530 6.68 13.34 -35.21
C ASN A 530 7.17 13.71 -33.80
N LYS A 531 7.19 12.76 -32.85
CA LYS A 531 7.59 13.03 -31.46
C LYS A 531 8.96 12.47 -31.12
N THR A 532 9.74 13.22 -30.36
CA THR A 532 11.08 12.84 -29.92
C THR A 532 11.00 12.17 -28.55
N VAL A 533 11.70 11.05 -28.39
CA VAL A 533 11.84 10.39 -27.10
C VAL A 533 12.99 11.01 -26.31
N HIS A 534 12.70 11.54 -25.13
CA HIS A 534 13.67 12.00 -24.14
C HIS A 534 13.68 11.06 -22.93
N GLU A 535 14.78 11.06 -22.17
CA GLU A 535 14.89 10.32 -20.91
C GLU A 535 14.50 8.82 -21.04
N LEU A 536 15.04 8.14 -22.06
CA LEU A 536 14.78 6.72 -22.28
C LEU A 536 15.46 5.86 -21.21
N PHE A 537 14.65 5.12 -20.45
CA PHE A 537 15.05 4.12 -19.46
C PHE A 537 14.78 2.71 -19.98
N LEU A 538 15.76 1.83 -19.76
CA LEU A 538 15.73 0.44 -20.19
C LEU A 538 15.84 -0.51 -19.00
N GLY A 539 14.95 -1.49 -18.96
CA GLY A 539 15.02 -2.65 -18.08
C GLY A 539 15.82 -3.76 -18.75
N ILE A 540 16.71 -4.39 -17.98
CA ILE A 540 17.44 -5.57 -18.41
C ILE A 540 17.36 -6.64 -17.31
N ASP A 541 16.89 -7.84 -17.66
CA ASP A 541 16.83 -9.01 -16.79
C ASP A 541 17.48 -10.23 -17.47
N LYS A 542 17.91 -11.22 -16.68
CA LYS A 542 18.67 -12.40 -17.13
C LYS A 542 19.99 -12.06 -17.81
N LEU A 543 20.57 -10.92 -17.45
CA LEU A 543 21.89 -10.48 -17.90
C LEU A 543 22.92 -10.83 -16.83
N TYR A 544 23.92 -11.62 -17.21
CA TYR A 544 24.97 -12.12 -16.31
C TYR A 544 26.38 -11.67 -16.72
N GLY A 545 26.49 -10.90 -17.80
CA GLY A 545 27.77 -10.39 -18.31
C GLY A 545 27.74 -8.89 -18.54
N PRO A 546 28.86 -8.31 -19.04
CA PRO A 546 29.02 -6.87 -19.14
C PRO A 546 28.08 -6.25 -20.18
N VAL A 547 27.66 -5.02 -19.90
CA VAL A 547 26.90 -4.13 -20.79
C VAL A 547 27.76 -2.91 -21.10
N THR A 548 27.74 -2.49 -22.35
CA THR A 548 28.46 -1.31 -22.82
C THR A 548 27.47 -0.35 -23.50
N GLY A 549 27.61 0.95 -23.23
CA GLY A 549 26.72 1.98 -23.78
C GLY A 549 25.54 2.35 -22.88
N LEU A 550 25.46 1.79 -21.66
CA LEU A 550 24.43 2.10 -20.66
C LEU A 550 25.03 2.40 -19.28
N ASP A 551 24.46 3.39 -18.58
CA ASP A 551 24.70 3.69 -17.17
C ASP A 551 23.59 3.12 -16.28
N LYS A 552 23.96 2.52 -15.15
CA LYS A 552 23.00 2.03 -14.16
C LYS A 552 22.45 3.18 -13.29
N LYS A 553 21.13 3.26 -13.13
CA LYS A 553 20.42 4.24 -12.28
C LYS A 553 19.47 3.53 -11.31
N ARG A 554 18.87 4.28 -10.37
CA ARG A 554 17.98 3.75 -9.30
C ARG A 554 16.76 2.96 -9.85
N TYR A 555 16.29 3.28 -11.05
CA TYR A 555 15.06 2.70 -11.65
C TYR A 555 15.27 1.97 -12.99
N GLY A 556 16.52 1.67 -13.37
CA GLY A 556 16.84 0.99 -14.65
C GLY A 556 18.21 1.38 -15.21
N HIS A 557 18.38 1.23 -16.52
CA HIS A 557 19.58 1.65 -17.25
C HIS A 557 19.25 2.83 -18.18
N VAL A 558 20.18 3.76 -18.36
CA VAL A 558 20.06 4.88 -19.30
C VAL A 558 21.19 4.86 -20.30
N LEU A 559 20.98 5.40 -21.49
CA LEU A 559 22.03 5.52 -22.51
C LEU A 559 23.16 6.45 -22.02
N GLN A 560 24.40 6.04 -22.25
CA GLN A 560 25.59 6.85 -21.92
C GLN A 560 25.71 8.05 -22.87
N GLY A 561 25.94 9.25 -22.32
CA GLY A 561 26.15 10.50 -23.08
C GLY A 561 25.29 11.68 -22.60
N THR A 562 25.54 12.88 -23.15
CA THR A 562 24.76 14.10 -22.89
C THR A 562 23.35 13.97 -23.46
N ALA A 563 22.36 13.75 -22.59
CA ALA A 563 20.91 13.78 -22.85
C ALA A 563 20.47 13.06 -24.15
N PRO A 564 20.54 11.71 -24.20
CA PRO A 564 20.22 10.94 -25.40
C PRO A 564 18.72 10.99 -25.66
N SER A 565 18.31 11.91 -26.53
CA SER A 565 16.99 11.90 -27.15
C SER A 565 17.02 11.03 -28.40
N VAL A 566 15.95 10.28 -28.66
CA VAL A 566 15.74 9.50 -29.89
C VAL A 566 14.67 10.22 -30.73
N PRO A 567 15.05 10.97 -31.78
CA PRO A 567 14.11 11.66 -32.65
C PRO A 567 13.09 10.69 -33.28
N ALA A 568 11.98 11.23 -33.79
CA ALA A 568 11.04 10.47 -34.60
C ALA A 568 11.77 9.75 -35.76
N GLY A 569 11.59 8.43 -35.88
CA GLY A 569 12.30 7.58 -36.83
C GLY A 569 13.76 7.25 -36.48
N GLY A 570 14.29 7.79 -35.37
CA GLY A 570 15.67 7.58 -34.92
C GLY A 570 15.87 6.27 -34.17
N SER A 571 17.12 5.82 -34.10
CA SER A 571 17.52 4.62 -33.36
C SER A 571 18.79 4.84 -32.56
N VAL A 572 18.91 4.12 -31.45
CA VAL A 572 20.08 4.09 -30.56
C VAL A 572 20.46 2.65 -30.26
N THR A 573 21.75 2.39 -30.07
CA THR A 573 22.28 1.04 -29.92
C THR A 573 23.14 0.89 -28.67
N PHE A 574 23.02 -0.24 -27.99
CA PHE A 574 23.94 -0.66 -26.94
C PHE A 574 24.27 -2.15 -27.09
N GLU A 575 25.33 -2.60 -26.44
CA GLU A 575 25.79 -3.99 -26.55
C GLU A 575 25.83 -4.68 -25.19
N TYR A 576 25.60 -5.99 -25.18
CA TYR A 576 25.88 -6.83 -24.03
C TYR A 576 26.40 -8.20 -24.44
N ALA A 577 27.12 -8.86 -23.54
CA ALA A 577 27.66 -10.20 -23.74
C ALA A 577 27.20 -11.15 -22.64
N HIS A 578 26.62 -12.31 -22.97
CA HIS A 578 26.30 -13.34 -21.98
C HIS A 578 26.13 -14.74 -22.59
N ALA A 579 26.05 -15.76 -21.73
CA ALA A 579 25.73 -17.14 -22.12
C ALA A 579 24.21 -17.26 -22.40
N ALA A 580 23.86 -17.91 -23.52
CA ALA A 580 22.49 -17.97 -24.05
C ALA A 580 21.43 -18.51 -23.05
N PRO A 581 20.13 -18.16 -23.17
CA PRO A 581 19.41 -17.35 -24.19
C PRO A 581 19.51 -15.81 -23.99
N PRO A 582 19.12 -14.95 -24.98
CA PRO A 582 19.21 -13.48 -24.91
C PRO A 582 18.65 -12.89 -23.61
N ALA A 583 19.20 -11.74 -23.19
CA ALA A 583 18.69 -11.03 -22.03
C ALA A 583 17.31 -10.47 -22.36
N ASN A 584 16.46 -10.37 -21.35
CA ASN A 584 15.20 -9.66 -21.49
C ASN A 584 15.55 -8.17 -21.50
N VAL A 585 15.27 -7.47 -22.60
CA VAL A 585 15.42 -6.02 -22.69
C VAL A 585 14.06 -5.42 -22.99
N TRP A 586 13.64 -4.45 -22.19
CA TRP A 586 12.40 -3.71 -22.40
C TRP A 586 12.56 -2.25 -22.01
N VAL A 587 11.64 -1.41 -22.47
CA VAL A 587 11.59 0.00 -22.07
C VAL A 587 10.91 0.11 -20.71
N THR A 588 11.58 0.71 -19.73
CA THR A 588 10.99 1.00 -18.40
C THR A 588 10.45 2.41 -18.28
N GLY A 589 10.87 3.32 -19.17
CA GLY A 589 10.46 4.71 -19.12
C GLY A 589 10.93 5.50 -20.35
N TYR A 590 10.19 6.54 -20.74
CA TYR A 590 10.62 7.62 -21.63
C TYR A 590 9.61 8.78 -21.56
N LYS A 591 10.04 9.97 -21.98
CA LYS A 591 9.20 11.14 -22.23
C LYS A 591 9.06 11.31 -23.73
N LEU A 592 7.84 11.48 -24.24
CA LEU A 592 7.58 11.68 -25.67
C LEU A 592 7.18 13.14 -25.90
N VAL A 593 8.06 13.94 -26.51
CA VAL A 593 7.93 15.39 -26.69
C VAL A 593 7.63 15.74 -28.13
#